data_AF-A0A397FDQ7-F1
#
_entry.id   AF-A0A397FDQ7-F1
#
_cell.length_a   1.000
_cell.length_b   1.000
_cell.length_c   1.000
_cell.angle_alpha   90.00
_cell.angle_beta   90.00
_cell.angle_gamma   90.00
#
_symmetry.space_group_name_H-M   'P 1'
#
loop_
_entity.id
_entity.type
_entity.pdbx_description
1 polymer ?
#
loop_
_entity_poly.entity_id
_entity_poly.type
_entity_poly.pdbx_seq_one_letter_code
_entity_poly.pdbx_strand_id
1 'polypeptide(L)'
;MPDTLAYLQEVNASFLENLKDGDVETSRMLLWNVLEEIAPRVASAASDRHACEFVEVLVDHMSAQQLRFFLHKMEGYFSHLWTNRYSSHVLQRLLSKVGAIVGNEVKGEADDDDDPDRAADVPPMSSLIVAMCSEVQAEWLTLINDVSASHVMRAVFCALAGRAPVLEKRGKKGKHKALQFQSAQTTAERSLVLGSSDGRLVELMSDAHAGPVLSMAVRVAP
;
A
#
# COMPACT_ATOMS: atom_id res chain seq x y z
N MET A 1 -5.46 17.67 25.07
CA MET A 1 -5.00 17.35 23.71
C MET A 1 -6.13 17.72 22.76
N PRO A 2 -5.88 18.47 21.67
CA PRO A 2 -6.89 18.71 20.65
C PRO A 2 -7.48 17.38 20.19
N ASP A 3 -8.77 17.38 19.86
CA ASP A 3 -9.41 16.21 19.27
C ASP A 3 -8.74 15.89 17.92
N THR A 4 -8.09 14.72 17.83
CA THR A 4 -7.38 14.27 16.62
C THR A 4 -8.27 14.29 15.40
N LEU A 5 -9.55 13.94 15.58
CA LEU A 5 -10.52 13.92 14.52
C LEU A 5 -10.81 15.33 14.00
N ALA A 6 -11.09 16.26 14.92
CA ALA A 6 -11.35 17.66 14.58
C ALA A 6 -10.16 18.30 13.86
N TYR A 7 -8.94 18.04 14.35
CA TYR A 7 -7.71 18.50 13.71
C TYR A 7 -7.56 17.95 12.28
N LEU A 8 -7.69 16.63 12.10
CA LEU A 8 -7.58 16.01 10.77
C LEU A 8 -8.67 16.48 9.81
N GLN A 9 -9.88 16.75 10.31
CA GLN A 9 -10.97 17.29 9.51
C GLN A 9 -10.65 18.70 9.00
N GLU A 10 -10.17 19.59 9.86
CA GLU A 10 -9.80 20.97 9.50
C GLU A 10 -8.64 20.99 8.50
N VAL A 11 -7.58 20.24 8.81
CA VAL A 11 -6.42 20.07 7.94
C VAL A 11 -6.82 19.53 6.58
N ASN A 12 -7.66 18.49 6.53
CA ASN A 12 -8.03 17.88 5.26
C ASN A 12 -8.87 18.83 4.39
N ALA A 13 -9.66 19.72 5.01
CA ALA A 13 -10.36 20.77 4.28
C ALA A 13 -9.38 21.76 3.64
N SER A 14 -8.42 22.28 4.40
CA SER A 14 -7.38 23.18 3.89
C SER A 14 -6.51 22.51 2.82
N PHE A 15 -6.12 21.24 3.04
CA PHE A 15 -5.33 20.47 2.09
C PHE A 15 -6.04 20.30 0.75
N LEU A 16 -7.34 19.95 0.77
CA LEU A 16 -8.13 19.83 -0.46
C LEU A 16 -8.39 21.15 -1.17
N GLU A 17 -8.32 22.29 -0.47
CA GLU A 17 -8.38 23.61 -1.07
C GLU A 17 -7.08 23.93 -1.82
N ASN A 18 -5.92 23.74 -1.17
CA ASN A 18 -4.62 23.94 -1.80
C ASN A 18 -4.43 23.06 -3.06
N LEU A 19 -4.93 21.81 -3.03
CA LEU A 19 -4.92 20.92 -4.18
C LEU A 19 -5.78 21.43 -5.34
N LYS A 20 -6.90 22.11 -5.08
CA LYS A 20 -7.75 22.70 -6.13
C LYS A 20 -7.09 23.91 -6.76
N ASP A 21 -6.38 24.69 -5.96
CA ASP A 21 -5.64 25.88 -6.41
C ASP A 21 -4.35 25.51 -7.15
N GLY A 22 -3.97 24.22 -7.15
CA GLY A 22 -2.77 23.72 -7.81
C GLY A 22 -1.48 24.06 -7.06
N ASP A 23 -1.57 24.46 -5.80
CA ASP A 23 -0.42 24.78 -4.97
C ASP A 23 0.18 23.51 -4.37
N VAL A 24 0.99 22.84 -5.19
CA VAL A 24 1.64 21.56 -4.84
C VAL A 24 2.62 21.74 -3.69
N GLU A 25 3.39 22.84 -3.67
CA GLU A 25 4.42 23.07 -2.65
C GLU A 25 3.80 23.32 -1.27
N THR A 26 2.78 24.17 -1.19
CA THR A 26 2.06 24.39 0.09
C THR A 26 1.36 23.11 0.56
N SER A 27 0.76 22.35 -0.36
CA SER A 27 0.13 21.06 -0.04
C SER A 27 1.13 20.07 0.57
N ARG A 28 2.34 20.02 0.00
CA ARG A 28 3.44 19.15 0.40
C ARG A 28 4.02 19.53 1.76
N MET A 29 4.26 20.82 2.01
CA MET A 29 4.67 21.34 3.32
C MET A 29 3.61 21.08 4.39
N LEU A 30 2.33 21.26 4.06
CA LEU A 30 1.21 20.99 4.96
C LEU A 30 1.20 19.50 5.36
N LEU A 31 1.35 18.59 4.41
CA LEU A 31 1.38 17.14 4.70
C LEU A 31 2.46 16.79 5.72
N TRP A 32 3.65 17.34 5.58
CA TRP A 32 4.71 17.08 6.55
C TRP A 32 4.38 17.58 7.96
N ASN A 33 3.83 18.79 8.08
CA ASN A 33 3.43 19.35 9.38
C ASN A 33 2.37 18.47 10.06
N VAL A 34 1.45 17.94 9.26
CA VAL A 34 0.40 17.04 9.74
C VAL A 34 0.98 15.70 10.18
N LEU A 35 1.90 15.13 9.40
CA LEU A 35 2.58 13.88 9.73
C LEU A 35 3.32 13.96 11.07
N GLU A 36 4.04 15.05 11.33
CA GLU A 36 4.73 15.25 12.60
C GLU A 36 3.77 15.44 13.77
N GLU A 37 2.71 16.23 13.59
CA GLU A 37 1.68 16.45 14.62
C GLU A 37 0.95 15.15 15.00
N ILE A 38 0.64 14.29 14.02
CA ILE A 38 -0.05 13.03 14.28
C ILE A 38 0.89 11.88 14.62
N ALA A 39 2.21 12.00 14.43
CA ALA A 39 3.16 10.90 14.60
C ALA A 39 3.01 10.13 15.93
N PRO A 40 2.85 10.77 17.11
CA PRO A 40 2.71 10.06 18.39
C PRO A 40 1.43 9.21 18.50
N ARG A 41 0.48 9.41 17.59
CA ARG A 41 -0.88 8.85 17.64
C ARG A 41 -1.37 8.37 16.26
N VAL A 42 -0.46 8.17 15.32
CA VAL A 42 -0.78 7.87 13.92
C VAL A 42 -1.48 6.52 13.78
N ALA A 43 -1.04 5.51 14.53
CA ALA A 43 -1.68 4.20 14.53
C ALA A 43 -3.12 4.27 15.04
N SER A 44 -3.36 5.07 16.09
CA SER A 44 -4.70 5.29 16.63
C SER A 44 -5.59 6.08 15.65
N ALA A 45 -5.04 7.10 14.97
CA ALA A 45 -5.76 7.88 13.97
C ALA A 45 -6.15 7.04 12.75
N ALA A 46 -5.25 6.19 12.26
CA ALA A 46 -5.52 5.25 11.16
C ALA A 46 -6.56 4.18 11.53
N SER A 47 -6.67 3.86 12.82
CA SER A 47 -7.57 2.84 13.37
C SER A 47 -8.95 3.38 13.78
N ASP A 48 -9.15 4.69 13.74
CA ASP A 48 -10.40 5.34 14.11
C ASP A 48 -11.42 5.34 12.96
N ARG A 49 -12.70 5.16 13.30
CA ARG A 49 -13.79 5.04 12.33
C ARG A 49 -13.92 6.25 11.40
N HIS A 50 -13.69 7.45 11.92
CA HIS A 50 -13.92 8.70 11.20
C HIS A 50 -12.60 9.30 10.73
N ALA A 51 -11.56 9.28 11.58
CA ALA A 51 -10.28 9.85 11.24
C ALA A 51 -9.56 9.08 10.12
N CYS A 52 -9.78 7.76 10.00
CA CYS A 52 -9.18 6.96 8.93
C CYS A 52 -9.49 7.53 7.53
N GLU A 53 -10.67 8.12 7.32
CA GLU A 53 -11.07 8.68 6.02
C GLU A 53 -10.18 9.86 5.61
N PHE A 54 -9.80 10.70 6.58
CA PHE A 54 -8.88 11.81 6.34
C PHE A 54 -7.45 11.29 6.14
N VAL A 55 -7.01 10.32 6.95
CA VAL A 55 -5.70 9.69 6.79
C VAL A 55 -5.56 9.04 5.42
N GLU A 56 -6.59 8.34 4.93
CA GLU A 56 -6.64 7.74 3.60
C GLU A 56 -6.46 8.79 2.48
N VAL A 57 -7.10 9.96 2.61
CA VAL A 57 -6.92 11.07 1.66
C VAL A 57 -5.47 11.57 1.69
N LEU A 58 -4.91 11.81 2.87
CA LEU A 58 -3.52 12.28 2.97
C LEU A 58 -2.54 11.26 2.35
N VAL A 59 -2.69 9.96 2.62
CA VAL A 59 -1.86 8.88 2.07
C VAL A 59 -1.89 8.84 0.53
N ASP A 60 -3.03 9.15 -0.09
CA ASP A 60 -3.15 9.23 -1.56
C ASP A 60 -2.26 10.33 -2.16
N HIS A 61 -1.86 11.34 -1.38
CA HIS A 61 -1.07 12.47 -1.85
C HIS A 61 0.33 12.59 -1.24
N MET A 62 0.69 11.72 -0.30
CA MET A 62 2.04 11.69 0.26
C MET A 62 3.11 11.33 -0.78
N SER A 63 4.26 12.00 -0.70
CA SER A 63 5.48 11.62 -1.40
C SER A 63 6.06 10.30 -0.86
N ALA A 64 7.04 9.72 -1.55
CA ALA A 64 7.67 8.48 -1.12
C ALA A 64 8.32 8.62 0.27
N GLN A 65 9.00 9.74 0.52
CA GLN A 65 9.62 10.05 1.81
C GLN A 65 8.58 10.22 2.93
N GLN A 66 7.47 10.91 2.65
CA GLN A 66 6.36 11.05 3.58
C GLN A 66 5.70 9.71 3.92
N LEU A 67 5.54 8.82 2.94
CA LEU A 67 5.02 7.46 3.15
C LEU A 67 5.97 6.61 3.99
N ARG A 68 7.29 6.73 3.79
CA ARG A 68 8.29 6.06 4.63
C ARG A 68 8.19 6.54 6.07
N PHE A 69 8.14 7.87 6.30
CA PHE A 69 7.97 8.42 7.64
C PHE A 69 6.68 7.92 8.29
N PHE A 70 5.56 7.98 7.57
CA PHE A 70 4.27 7.54 8.05
C PHE A 70 4.27 6.06 8.46
N LEU A 71 4.82 5.18 7.63
CA LEU A 71 4.92 3.74 7.92
C LEU A 71 5.87 3.48 9.11
N HIS A 72 6.99 4.18 9.17
CA HIS A 72 7.94 4.06 10.27
C HIS A 72 7.31 4.45 11.62
N LYS A 73 6.48 5.50 11.67
CA LYS A 73 5.74 5.89 12.89
C LYS A 73 4.65 4.89 13.32
N MET A 74 4.36 3.87 12.52
CA MET A 74 3.42 2.79 12.86
C MET A 74 4.09 1.54 13.45
N GLU A 75 5.43 1.50 13.51
CA GLU A 75 6.17 0.38 14.09
C GLU A 75 5.72 0.06 15.51
N GLY A 76 5.62 -1.24 15.83
CA GLY A 76 5.10 -1.74 17.11
C GLY A 76 3.58 -1.88 17.17
N TYR A 77 2.84 -1.47 16.12
CA TYR A 77 1.38 -1.54 16.07
C TYR A 77 0.83 -2.36 14.88
N PHE A 78 1.65 -3.03 14.09
CA PHE A 78 1.23 -3.67 12.85
C PHE A 78 0.25 -4.82 13.06
N SER A 79 0.37 -5.62 14.12
CA SER A 79 -0.62 -6.67 14.44
C SER A 79 -2.03 -6.08 14.61
N HIS A 80 -2.15 -4.96 15.32
CA HIS A 80 -3.42 -4.22 15.44
C HIS A 80 -3.86 -3.60 14.11
N LEU A 81 -2.94 -2.94 13.39
CA LEU A 81 -3.27 -2.22 12.17
C LEU A 81 -3.73 -3.14 11.05
N TRP A 82 -3.18 -4.36 10.97
CA TRP A 82 -3.57 -5.36 9.97
C TRP A 82 -4.98 -5.89 10.22
N THR A 83 -5.33 -6.13 11.48
CA THR A 83 -6.60 -6.76 11.88
C THR A 83 -7.76 -5.76 12.05
N ASN A 84 -7.45 -4.47 12.22
CA ASN A 84 -8.48 -3.44 12.35
C ASN A 84 -9.12 -3.09 10.98
N ARG A 85 -10.46 -3.09 10.95
CA ARG A 85 -11.29 -2.86 9.76
C ARG A 85 -11.14 -1.48 9.10
N TYR A 86 -10.51 -0.52 9.76
CA TYR A 86 -10.29 0.83 9.26
C TYR A 86 -8.85 1.00 8.81
N SER A 87 -7.88 0.72 9.69
CA SER A 87 -6.46 0.86 9.36
C SER A 87 -5.98 -0.12 8.28
N SER A 88 -6.63 -1.29 8.14
CA SER A 88 -6.34 -2.21 7.03
C SER A 88 -6.57 -1.57 5.66
N HIS A 89 -7.49 -0.61 5.53
CA HIS A 89 -7.67 0.15 4.29
C HIS A 89 -6.57 1.20 4.09
N VAL A 90 -6.16 1.87 5.15
CA VAL A 90 -5.01 2.80 5.14
C VAL A 90 -3.75 2.07 4.68
N LEU A 91 -3.48 0.89 5.25
CA LEU A 91 -2.33 0.06 4.87
C LEU A 91 -2.42 -0.41 3.42
N GLN A 92 -3.60 -0.82 2.93
CA GLN A 92 -3.78 -1.21 1.53
C GLN A 92 -3.46 -0.06 0.56
N ARG A 93 -3.90 1.17 0.87
CA ARG A 93 -3.57 2.36 0.07
C ARG A 93 -2.07 2.63 0.05
N LEU A 94 -1.42 2.60 1.21
CA LEU A 94 0.03 2.74 1.29
C LEU A 94 0.75 1.67 0.47
N LEU A 95 0.39 0.39 0.68
CA LEU A 95 0.98 -0.76 -0.01
C LEU A 95 0.79 -0.71 -1.53
N SER A 96 -0.23 -0.02 -2.03
CA SER A 96 -0.41 0.20 -3.47
C SER A 96 0.71 1.02 -4.12
N LYS A 97 1.42 1.83 -3.33
CA LYS A 97 2.51 2.70 -3.78
C LYS A 97 3.90 2.11 -3.55
N VAL A 98 4.02 1.15 -2.62
CA VAL A 98 5.30 0.55 -2.19
C VAL A 98 6.10 -0.03 -3.34
N GLY A 99 5.45 -0.72 -4.29
CA GLY A 99 6.17 -1.36 -5.41
C GLY A 99 6.95 -0.35 -6.28
N ALA A 100 6.39 0.84 -6.51
CA ALA A 100 7.06 1.90 -7.25
C ALA A 100 8.22 2.50 -6.45
N ILE A 101 8.00 2.77 -5.16
CA ILE A 101 9.01 3.34 -4.26
C ILE A 101 10.21 2.41 -4.13
N VAL A 102 9.98 1.13 -3.82
CA VAL A 102 11.06 0.14 -3.74
C VAL A 102 11.74 -0.05 -5.09
N GLY A 103 10.99 0.03 -6.20
CA GLY A 103 11.56 -0.01 -7.55
C GLY A 103 12.55 1.12 -7.82
N ASN A 104 12.27 2.33 -7.32
CA ASN A 104 13.17 3.49 -7.43
C ASN A 104 14.38 3.34 -6.50
N GLU A 105 14.17 2.88 -5.25
CA GLU A 105 15.24 2.59 -4.29
C GLU A 105 16.29 1.62 -4.88
N VAL A 106 15.84 0.54 -5.51
CA VAL A 106 16.72 -0.47 -6.12
C VAL A 106 17.54 0.10 -7.29
N LYS A 107 17.00 1.05 -8.04
CA LYS A 107 17.71 1.73 -9.12
C LYS A 107 18.66 2.83 -8.64
N GLY A 108 18.59 3.20 -7.35
CA GLY A 108 19.28 4.38 -6.83
C GLY A 108 18.72 5.70 -7.37
N GLU A 109 17.47 5.69 -7.86
CA GLU A 109 16.75 6.91 -8.19
C GLU A 109 16.34 7.56 -6.86
N ALA A 110 16.90 8.73 -6.55
CA ALA A 110 16.49 9.48 -5.39
C ALA A 110 15.01 9.84 -5.52
N ASP A 111 14.22 9.57 -4.48
CA ASP A 111 12.88 10.13 -4.38
C ASP A 111 13.00 11.66 -4.45
N ASP A 112 12.06 12.35 -5.10
CA ASP A 112 12.02 13.82 -5.14
C ASP A 112 12.10 14.33 -3.69
N ASP A 113 13.29 14.82 -3.35
CA ASP A 113 13.72 15.03 -1.98
C ASP A 113 13.31 16.43 -1.57
N ASP A 114 12.55 16.47 -0.49
CA ASP A 114 11.53 17.48 -0.30
C ASP A 114 11.80 18.26 0.99
N ASP A 115 12.46 17.60 1.94
CA ASP A 115 13.12 18.13 3.13
C ASP A 115 13.97 17.00 3.76
N PRO A 116 15.28 16.89 3.45
CA PRO A 116 16.10 15.74 3.84
C PRO A 116 16.26 15.61 5.36
N ASP A 117 16.11 16.70 6.12
CA ASP A 117 16.27 16.71 7.56
C ASP A 117 15.11 15.98 8.26
N ARG A 118 13.88 16.09 7.74
CA ARG A 118 12.68 15.49 8.36
C ARG A 118 12.62 13.97 8.24
N ALA A 119 13.37 13.41 7.29
CA ALA A 119 13.42 11.97 7.04
C ALA A 119 14.82 11.35 7.24
N ALA A 120 15.77 12.09 7.80
CA ALA A 120 17.16 11.66 7.95
C ALA A 120 17.31 10.31 8.68
N ASP A 121 16.47 10.06 9.69
CA ASP A 121 16.48 8.84 10.50
C ASP A 121 15.46 7.78 10.04
N VAL A 122 14.78 7.99 8.92
CA VAL A 122 13.73 7.09 8.44
C VAL A 122 14.34 5.99 7.56
N PRO A 123 14.17 4.69 7.87
CA PRO A 123 14.68 3.59 7.05
C PRO A 123 14.10 3.59 5.62
N PRO A 124 14.77 2.96 4.64
CA PRO A 124 14.21 2.76 3.30
C PRO A 124 12.92 1.95 3.36
N MET A 125 12.01 2.21 2.41
CA MET A 125 10.70 1.56 2.29
C MET A 125 10.84 0.05 2.29
N SER A 126 11.81 -0.49 1.55
CA SER A 126 12.13 -1.92 1.56
C SER A 126 12.39 -2.49 2.96
N SER A 127 13.14 -1.77 3.80
CA SER A 127 13.41 -2.18 5.19
C SER A 127 12.16 -2.09 6.07
N LEU A 128 11.34 -1.05 5.88
CA LEU A 128 10.08 -0.89 6.63
C LEU A 128 9.08 -2.01 6.32
N ILE A 129 9.00 -2.47 5.07
CA ILE A 129 8.15 -3.61 4.70
C ILE A 129 8.63 -4.91 5.36
N VAL A 130 9.95 -5.13 5.40
CA VAL A 130 10.53 -6.28 6.11
C VAL A 130 10.24 -6.20 7.61
N ALA A 131 10.40 -5.02 8.23
CA ALA A 131 10.09 -4.81 9.64
C ALA A 131 8.61 -5.10 9.93
N MET A 132 7.69 -4.55 9.12
CA MET A 132 6.26 -4.79 9.23
C MET A 132 5.92 -6.29 9.15
N CYS A 133 6.49 -7.02 8.19
CA CYS A 133 6.25 -8.45 8.04
C CYS A 133 6.83 -9.26 9.21
N SER A 134 8.00 -8.86 9.72
CA SER A 134 8.69 -9.52 10.83
C SER A 134 7.93 -9.35 12.14
N GLU A 135 7.31 -8.19 12.36
CA GLU A 135 6.51 -7.92 13.56
C GLU A 135 5.33 -8.89 13.69
N VAL A 136 4.67 -9.22 12.57
CA VAL A 136 3.47 -10.05 12.55
C VAL A 136 3.74 -11.54 12.24
N GLN A 137 5.01 -11.94 12.07
CA GLN A 137 5.39 -13.26 11.55
C GLN A 137 4.83 -14.44 12.35
N ALA A 138 4.72 -14.30 13.68
CA ALA A 138 4.20 -15.35 14.56
C ALA A 138 2.69 -15.58 14.38
N GLU A 139 1.97 -14.65 13.74
CA GLU A 139 0.51 -14.64 13.64
C GLU A 139 0.00 -14.90 12.22
N TRP A 140 0.88 -15.22 11.25
CA TRP A 140 0.49 -15.32 9.82
C TRP A 140 -0.68 -16.28 9.56
N LEU A 141 -0.73 -17.43 10.23
CA LEU A 141 -1.83 -18.40 10.10
C LEU A 141 -3.17 -17.84 10.62
N THR A 142 -3.12 -16.96 11.62
CA THR A 142 -4.32 -16.26 12.11
C THR A 142 -4.71 -15.14 11.15
N LEU A 143 -3.73 -14.34 10.72
CA LEU A 143 -3.95 -13.17 9.85
C LEU A 143 -4.50 -13.53 8.47
N ILE A 144 -4.10 -14.66 7.89
CA ILE A 144 -4.63 -15.10 6.60
C ILE A 144 -6.13 -15.44 6.66
N ASN A 145 -6.63 -15.80 7.86
CA ASN A 145 -8.04 -16.11 8.10
C ASN A 145 -8.84 -14.89 8.62
N ASP A 146 -8.18 -13.77 8.90
CA ASP A 146 -8.84 -12.55 9.35
C ASP A 146 -9.46 -11.76 8.19
N VAL A 147 -10.65 -11.19 8.44
CA VAL A 147 -11.44 -10.48 7.43
C VAL A 147 -10.76 -9.21 6.94
N SER A 148 -9.92 -8.58 7.76
CA SER A 148 -9.20 -7.36 7.41
C SER A 148 -7.76 -7.68 6.98
N ALA A 149 -7.05 -8.45 7.80
CA ALA A 149 -5.63 -8.71 7.63
C ALA A 149 -5.34 -9.55 6.38
N SER A 150 -6.25 -10.42 5.96
CA SER A 150 -6.07 -11.17 4.70
C SER A 150 -5.95 -10.24 3.48
N HIS A 151 -6.59 -9.05 3.50
CA HIS A 151 -6.43 -8.06 2.43
C HIS A 151 -5.08 -7.36 2.50
N VAL A 152 -4.61 -7.01 3.69
CA VAL A 152 -3.27 -6.43 3.90
C VAL A 152 -2.19 -7.42 3.47
N MET A 153 -2.33 -8.69 3.83
CA MET A 153 -1.40 -9.76 3.44
C MET A 153 -1.33 -9.93 1.90
N ARG A 154 -2.49 -9.92 1.20
CA ARG A 154 -2.51 -9.91 -0.27
C ARG A 154 -1.81 -8.67 -0.83
N ALA A 155 -2.00 -7.51 -0.21
CA ALA A 155 -1.36 -6.27 -0.64
C ALA A 155 0.17 -6.31 -0.48
N VAL A 156 0.67 -6.87 0.63
CA VAL A 156 2.09 -7.14 0.83
C VAL A 156 2.64 -8.06 -0.25
N PHE A 157 1.98 -9.19 -0.54
CA PHE A 157 2.45 -10.10 -1.58
C PHE A 157 2.48 -9.45 -2.97
N CYS A 158 1.51 -8.60 -3.29
CA CYS A 158 1.54 -7.82 -4.52
C CYS A 158 2.75 -6.86 -4.54
N ALA A 159 2.95 -6.09 -3.47
CA ALA A 159 4.07 -5.15 -3.37
C ALA A 159 5.43 -5.86 -3.52
N LEU A 160 5.64 -6.99 -2.84
CA LEU A 160 6.84 -7.80 -2.95
C LEU A 160 7.05 -8.40 -4.36
N ALA A 161 5.95 -8.69 -5.07
CA ALA A 161 6.00 -9.15 -6.45
C ALA A 161 6.19 -8.02 -7.47
N GLY A 162 6.43 -6.77 -7.03
CA GLY A 162 6.53 -5.60 -7.90
C GLY A 162 5.22 -5.24 -8.60
N ARG A 163 4.08 -5.62 -8.02
CA ARG A 163 2.74 -5.34 -8.56
C ARG A 163 1.97 -4.42 -7.62
N ALA A 164 1.22 -3.48 -8.18
CA ALA A 164 0.28 -2.71 -7.39
C ALA A 164 -0.90 -3.60 -6.96
N PRO A 165 -1.21 -3.73 -5.66
CA PRO A 165 -2.45 -4.36 -5.22
C PRO A 165 -3.69 -3.66 -5.76
N VAL A 166 -4.74 -4.45 -6.01
CA VAL A 166 -6.05 -3.91 -6.37
C VAL A 166 -6.69 -3.34 -5.10
N LEU A 167 -6.90 -2.03 -5.08
CA LEU A 167 -7.61 -1.37 -3.98
C LEU A 167 -9.10 -1.72 -4.03
N GLU A 168 -9.63 -2.28 -2.94
CA GLU A 168 -11.08 -2.47 -2.80
C GLU A 168 -11.76 -1.16 -2.41
N LYS A 169 -12.82 -0.80 -3.15
CA LYS A 169 -13.61 0.41 -2.85
C LYS A 169 -14.52 0.17 -1.65
N ARG A 170 -14.48 1.09 -0.68
CA ARG A 170 -15.33 1.06 0.53
C ARG A 170 -16.82 1.26 0.18
N GLY A 171 -17.71 0.40 0.69
CA GLY A 171 -19.18 0.62 0.72
C GLY A 171 -20.05 -0.39 -0.05
N LYS A 172 -21.39 -0.24 0.04
CA LYS A 172 -22.45 -1.14 -0.51
C LYS A 172 -22.41 -1.38 -2.03
N LYS A 173 -21.49 -0.73 -2.76
CA LYS A 173 -21.28 -0.91 -4.21
C LYS A 173 -19.96 -1.63 -4.53
N GLY A 174 -19.31 -2.25 -3.54
CA GLY A 174 -18.25 -3.23 -3.77
C GLY A 174 -18.82 -4.48 -4.43
N LYS A 175 -19.13 -4.40 -5.73
CA LYS A 175 -19.26 -5.62 -6.53
C LYS A 175 -17.91 -6.30 -6.43
N HIS A 176 -17.88 -7.55 -5.96
CA HIS A 176 -16.72 -8.43 -6.09
C HIS A 176 -16.39 -8.56 -7.59
N LYS A 177 -15.62 -7.60 -8.11
CA LYS A 177 -15.08 -7.71 -9.45
C LYS A 177 -13.93 -8.68 -9.29
N ALA A 178 -14.08 -9.87 -9.86
CA ALA A 178 -13.00 -10.84 -9.95
C ALA A 178 -11.71 -10.12 -10.35
N LEU A 179 -10.63 -10.40 -9.64
CA LEU A 179 -9.29 -9.87 -9.86
C LEU A 179 -8.98 -9.86 -11.36
N GLN A 180 -9.13 -8.70 -12.01
CA GLN A 180 -8.59 -8.51 -13.35
C GLN A 180 -7.14 -8.11 -13.16
N PHE A 181 -6.27 -9.11 -13.17
CA PHE A 181 -4.84 -8.90 -13.34
C PHE A 181 -4.65 -8.18 -14.67
N GLN A 182 -4.35 -6.88 -14.64
CA GLN A 182 -3.79 -6.22 -15.82
C GLN A 182 -2.38 -6.78 -16.00
N SER A 183 -2.27 -7.79 -16.86
CA SER A 183 -0.98 -8.32 -17.28
C SER A 183 -0.27 -7.24 -18.09
N ALA A 184 0.76 -6.62 -17.53
CA ALA A 184 1.86 -6.15 -18.35
C ALA A 184 2.51 -7.40 -18.96
N GLN A 185 2.02 -7.82 -20.13
CA GLN A 185 2.59 -8.96 -20.86
C GLN A 185 3.96 -8.56 -21.37
N THR A 186 5.02 -9.04 -20.72
CA THR A 186 6.37 -8.93 -21.27
C THR A 186 6.56 -9.99 -22.34
N THR A 187 7.24 -9.64 -23.44
CA THR A 187 7.48 -10.47 -24.64
C THR A 187 8.01 -11.88 -24.33
N ALA A 188 8.72 -12.07 -23.22
CA ALA A 188 9.22 -13.36 -22.76
C ALA A 188 8.10 -14.39 -22.44
N GLU A 189 6.95 -13.93 -21.93
CA GLU A 189 5.84 -14.81 -21.54
C GLU A 189 5.16 -15.46 -22.74
N ARG A 190 5.10 -14.75 -23.87
CA ARG A 190 4.55 -15.29 -25.12
C ARG A 190 5.35 -16.50 -25.63
N SER A 191 6.66 -16.52 -25.40
CA SER A 191 7.53 -17.59 -25.90
C SER A 191 7.36 -18.90 -25.13
N LEU A 192 7.14 -18.84 -23.81
CA LEU A 192 6.93 -20.02 -22.95
C LEU A 192 5.56 -20.67 -23.20
N VAL A 193 4.52 -19.86 -23.39
CA VAL A 193 3.15 -20.34 -23.64
C VAL A 193 3.03 -21.05 -24.99
N LEU A 194 3.78 -20.60 -26.01
CA LEU A 194 3.78 -21.19 -27.36
C LEU A 194 4.65 -22.47 -27.47
N GLY A 195 5.45 -22.79 -26.44
CA GLY A 195 6.30 -23.99 -26.41
C GLY A 195 5.63 -25.24 -25.83
N SER A 196 4.45 -25.11 -25.23
CA SER A 196 3.75 -26.24 -24.61
C SER A 196 3.12 -27.16 -25.66
N SER A 197 3.65 -28.37 -25.79
CA SER A 197 3.35 -29.33 -26.86
C SER A 197 1.88 -29.79 -26.94
N ASP A 198 1.13 -29.71 -25.83
CA ASP A 198 -0.22 -30.28 -25.75
C ASP A 198 -1.36 -29.26 -25.64
N GLY A 199 -1.10 -27.95 -25.74
CA GLY A 199 -2.14 -26.90 -25.72
C GLY A 199 -2.95 -26.74 -24.41
N ARG A 200 -2.92 -27.73 -23.51
CA ARG A 200 -3.63 -27.75 -22.22
C ARG A 200 -3.24 -26.62 -21.28
N LEU A 201 -1.99 -26.16 -21.33
CA LEU A 201 -1.53 -25.00 -20.56
C LEU A 201 -2.23 -23.72 -21.01
N VAL A 202 -2.50 -23.56 -22.31
CA VAL A 202 -3.23 -22.40 -22.85
C VAL A 202 -4.68 -22.42 -22.36
N GLU A 203 -5.31 -23.60 -22.34
CA GLU A 203 -6.68 -23.79 -21.87
C GLU A 203 -6.81 -23.52 -20.36
N LEU A 204 -5.86 -24.02 -19.56
CA LEU A 204 -5.79 -23.78 -18.11
C LEU A 204 -5.44 -22.33 -17.74
N MET A 205 -4.64 -21.64 -18.56
CA MET A 205 -4.35 -20.20 -18.38
C MET A 205 -5.54 -19.32 -18.76
N SER A 206 -6.45 -19.82 -19.61
CA SER A 206 -7.68 -19.14 -20.01
C SER A 206 -8.83 -19.35 -19.02
N ASP A 207 -8.68 -20.30 -18.09
CA ASP A 207 -9.62 -20.53 -17.00
C ASP A 207 -9.60 -19.36 -16.00
N ALA A 208 -10.77 -18.78 -15.74
CA ALA A 208 -10.89 -17.58 -14.91
C ALA A 208 -10.53 -17.79 -13.44
N HIS A 209 -10.47 -19.04 -12.97
CA HIS A 209 -10.16 -19.40 -11.60
C HIS A 209 -8.72 -19.90 -11.45
N ALA A 210 -8.27 -20.76 -12.36
CA ALA A 210 -6.94 -21.37 -12.32
C ALA A 210 -5.84 -20.49 -12.98
N GLY A 211 -6.22 -19.69 -13.97
CA GLY A 211 -5.30 -18.86 -14.76
C GLY A 211 -4.42 -17.90 -13.93
N PRO A 212 -4.96 -17.18 -12.93
CA PRO A 212 -4.17 -16.31 -12.08
C PRO A 212 -3.06 -17.02 -11.27
N VAL A 213 -3.34 -18.23 -10.79
CA VAL A 213 -2.40 -19.00 -9.96
C VAL A 213 -1.33 -19.65 -10.84
N LEU A 214 -1.71 -20.18 -12.01
CA LEU A 214 -0.78 -20.77 -12.97
C LEU A 214 0.14 -19.72 -13.60
N SER A 215 -0.37 -18.51 -13.87
CA SER A 215 0.44 -17.37 -14.32
C SER A 215 1.55 -17.01 -13.31
N MET A 216 1.27 -17.13 -12.00
CA MET A 216 2.29 -16.96 -10.97
C MET A 216 3.31 -18.11 -10.95
N ALA A 217 2.86 -19.36 -11.09
CA ALA A 217 3.75 -20.53 -11.04
C ALA A 217 4.76 -20.57 -12.20
N VAL A 218 4.34 -20.17 -13.42
CA VAL A 218 5.21 -20.14 -14.61
C VAL A 218 6.34 -19.11 -14.49
N ARG A 219 6.18 -18.06 -13.68
CA ARG A 219 7.20 -17.02 -13.49
C ARG A 219 8.25 -17.35 -12.41
N VAL A 220 8.03 -18.40 -11.61
CA VAL A 220 8.90 -18.77 -10.47
C VAL A 220 9.81 -19.96 -10.77
N ALA A 221 9.56 -20.69 -11.86
CA ALA A 221 10.50 -21.68 -12.36
C ALA A 221 11.63 -20.97 -13.15
N PRO A 222 12.92 -21.30 -12.89
CA PRO A 222 14.05 -20.74 -13.63
C PRO A 222 14.05 -21.14 -15.11
#